data_AF-A0A954IAH8-F1
#
_entry.id   AF-A0A954IAH8-F1
#
_cell.length_a   1.000
_cell.length_b   1.000
_cell.length_c   1.000
_cell.angle_alpha   90.00
_cell.angle_beta   90.00
_cell.angle_gamma   90.00
#
_symmetry.space_group_name_H-M   'P 1'
#
loop_
_entity.id
_entity.type
_entity.pdbx_description
1 polymer ?
#
loop_
_entity_poly.entity_id
_entity_poly.type
_entity_poly.pdbx_seq_one_letter_code
_entity_poly.pdbx_strand_id
1 'polypeptide(L)'
;MHPTEFVRRHSGFQGQFGIARTEITPPVGIYARNWGAAAQDIAESIHRPLTLTALLIRQSADTEPLILIDADLGWWRSLQLFHSFRQRILDQAGLQKCRFVFALTHSHATAPLMEPDAALPSTEPIGPWIETIVIKTIDLIRQAGETLFDG
;
A
#
# COMPACT_ATOMS: atom_id res chain seq x y z
N MET A 1 47.34 24.20 24.99
CA MET A 1 46.87 23.79 23.65
C MET A 1 45.80 22.73 23.89
N HIS A 2 44.53 23.12 23.90
CA HIS A 2 43.43 22.18 24.16
C HIS A 2 43.16 21.35 22.89
N PRO A 3 43.02 20.02 22.99
CA PRO A 3 42.57 19.24 21.85
C PRO A 3 41.08 19.55 21.64
N THR A 4 40.77 20.16 20.50
CA THR A 4 39.39 20.31 20.04
C THR A 4 38.90 18.92 19.68
N GLU A 5 38.01 18.36 20.50
CA GLU A 5 37.34 17.10 20.22
C GLU A 5 36.48 17.27 18.96
N PHE A 6 36.88 16.63 17.86
CA PHE A 6 36.06 16.58 16.65
C PHE A 6 34.87 15.65 16.93
N VAL A 7 33.74 16.25 17.36
CA VAL A 7 32.46 15.55 17.36
C VAL A 7 32.09 15.26 15.91
N ARG A 8 32.31 14.02 15.46
CA ARG A 8 31.72 13.53 14.20
C ARG A 8 30.20 13.49 14.38
N ARG A 9 29.51 14.55 13.95
CA ARG A 9 28.09 14.44 13.65
C ARG A 9 27.97 13.47 12.48
N HIS A 10 27.59 12.23 12.75
CA HIS A 10 27.14 11.34 11.69
C HIS A 10 26.03 12.08 10.93
N SER A 11 26.14 12.19 9.61
CA SER A 11 25.10 12.74 8.73
C SER A 11 23.93 11.75 8.56
N GLY A 12 23.55 11.06 9.63
CA GLY A 12 22.36 10.23 9.64
C GLY A 12 21.15 11.13 9.50
N PHE A 13 20.20 10.72 8.67
CA PHE A 13 18.88 11.32 8.71
C PHE A 13 18.31 11.10 10.11
N GLN A 14 17.86 12.17 10.75
CA GLN A 14 17.06 12.13 11.97
C GLN A 14 15.67 12.61 11.62
N GLY A 15 14.66 11.93 12.13
CA GLY A 15 13.29 12.29 11.84
C GLY A 15 12.30 11.47 12.65
N GLN A 16 11.03 11.61 12.28
CA GLN A 16 9.94 10.88 12.85
C GLN A 16 9.40 9.88 11.85
N PHE A 17 9.11 8.69 12.36
CA PHE A 17 8.68 7.54 11.58
C PHE A 17 7.36 7.04 12.12
N GLY A 18 6.47 6.63 11.22
CA GLY A 18 5.19 6.02 11.56
C GLY A 18 5.04 4.72 10.81
N ILE A 19 4.63 3.65 11.50
CA ILE A 19 4.46 2.33 10.87
C ILE A 19 3.12 1.76 11.29
N ALA A 20 2.31 1.36 10.32
CA ALA A 20 1.07 0.63 10.56
C ALA A 20 0.91 -0.50 9.55
N ARG A 21 0.18 -1.54 9.93
CA ARG A 21 -0.18 -2.65 9.06
C ARG A 21 -1.66 -3.00 9.20
N THR A 22 -2.32 -3.31 8.09
CA THR A 22 -3.70 -3.83 8.09
C THR A 22 -3.86 -4.94 7.06
N GLU A 23 -4.81 -5.84 7.30
CA GLU A 23 -5.15 -6.93 6.39
C GLU A 23 -6.11 -6.45 5.29
N ILE A 24 -5.88 -6.93 4.05
CA ILE A 24 -6.68 -6.67 2.85
C ILE A 24 -7.00 -7.97 2.08
N THR A 25 -7.02 -9.12 2.75
CA THR A 25 -7.30 -10.41 2.09
C THR A 25 -8.63 -10.39 1.35
N PRO A 26 -8.67 -10.71 0.04
CA PRO A 26 -9.93 -10.84 -0.68
C PRO A 26 -10.73 -12.05 -0.19
N PRO A 27 -12.05 -12.10 -0.44
CA PRO A 27 -12.85 -13.28 -0.12
C PRO A 27 -12.42 -14.50 -0.94
N VAL A 28 -12.54 -15.69 -0.35
CA VAL A 28 -12.55 -16.95 -1.10
C VAL A 28 -13.65 -16.88 -2.16
N GLY A 29 -13.38 -17.43 -3.35
CA GLY A 29 -14.27 -17.37 -4.49
C GLY A 29 -14.00 -16.20 -5.43
N ILE A 30 -13.06 -15.29 -5.14
CA ILE A 30 -12.69 -14.22 -6.09
C ILE A 30 -11.89 -14.77 -7.28
N TYR A 31 -12.01 -14.15 -8.45
CA TYR A 31 -11.09 -14.35 -9.57
C TYR A 31 -9.64 -14.06 -9.16
N ALA A 32 -8.73 -14.99 -9.43
CA ALA A 32 -7.34 -14.96 -8.99
C ALA A 32 -6.32 -15.41 -10.07
N ARG A 33 -6.72 -15.45 -11.35
CA ARG A 33 -5.79 -15.80 -12.44
C ARG A 33 -4.84 -14.65 -12.74
N ASN A 34 -3.55 -14.81 -12.38
CA ASN A 34 -2.52 -13.80 -12.65
C ASN A 34 -1.55 -14.16 -13.78
N TRP A 35 -1.66 -15.35 -14.38
CA TRP A 35 -0.74 -15.80 -15.42
C TRP A 35 -1.37 -16.84 -16.33
N GLY A 36 -0.85 -16.96 -17.56
CA GLY A 36 -1.47 -17.75 -18.62
C GLY A 36 -1.56 -19.25 -18.34
N ALA A 37 -0.62 -19.82 -17.59
CA ALA A 37 -0.57 -21.24 -17.25
C ALA A 37 -1.19 -21.59 -15.88
N ALA A 38 -1.90 -20.65 -15.25
CA ALA A 38 -2.64 -20.94 -14.02
C ALA A 38 -3.66 -22.06 -14.26
N ALA A 39 -3.66 -23.06 -13.38
CA ALA A 39 -4.60 -24.18 -13.43
C ALA A 39 -5.98 -23.85 -12.86
N GLN A 40 -6.07 -22.76 -12.08
CA GLN A 40 -7.28 -22.33 -11.38
C GLN A 40 -7.48 -20.83 -11.61
N ASP A 41 -8.71 -20.46 -11.91
CA ASP A 41 -9.09 -19.05 -12.13
C ASP A 41 -9.71 -18.41 -10.89
N ILE A 42 -10.23 -19.23 -9.97
CA ILE A 42 -10.96 -18.80 -8.78
C ILE A 42 -10.19 -19.22 -7.54
N ALA A 43 -10.07 -18.32 -6.56
CA ALA A 43 -9.45 -18.62 -5.28
C ALA A 43 -10.31 -19.61 -4.48
N GLU A 44 -9.84 -20.84 -4.28
CA GLU A 44 -10.53 -21.87 -3.50
C GLU A 44 -10.25 -21.78 -1.99
N SER A 45 -9.14 -21.16 -1.60
CA SER A 45 -8.73 -21.02 -0.20
C SER A 45 -7.80 -19.82 0.00
N ILE A 46 -7.60 -19.43 1.26
CA ILE A 46 -6.60 -18.44 1.67
C ILE A 46 -5.44 -19.19 2.32
N HIS A 47 -4.27 -19.16 1.68
CA HIS A 47 -3.05 -19.73 2.27
C HIS A 47 -2.48 -18.82 3.37
N ARG A 48 -2.43 -17.50 3.12
CA ARG A 48 -1.97 -16.48 4.07
C ARG A 48 -2.74 -15.18 3.86
N PRO A 49 -2.96 -14.38 4.92
CA PRO A 49 -3.51 -13.04 4.77
C PRO A 49 -2.64 -12.15 3.88
N LEU A 50 -3.28 -11.25 3.14
CA LEU A 50 -2.61 -10.20 2.39
C LEU A 50 -2.66 -8.90 3.19
N THR A 51 -1.59 -8.12 3.17
CA THR A 51 -1.48 -6.91 4.00
C THR A 51 -1.14 -5.67 3.20
N LEU A 52 -1.52 -4.52 3.76
CA LEU A 52 -0.94 -3.23 3.49
C LEU A 52 -0.02 -2.86 4.65
N THR A 53 1.15 -2.33 4.36
CA THR A 53 2.05 -1.73 5.34
C THR A 53 2.31 -0.28 4.96
N ALA A 54 2.06 0.66 5.87
CA ALA A 54 2.38 2.06 5.68
C ALA A 54 3.68 2.39 6.43
N LEU A 55 4.56 3.14 5.76
CA LEU A 55 5.70 3.81 6.35
C LEU A 55 5.57 5.31 6.10
N LEU A 56 5.47 6.08 7.18
CA LEU A 56 5.56 7.53 7.18
C LEU A 56 6.96 7.96 7.61
N ILE A 57 7.51 8.96 6.94
CA ILE A 57 8.80 9.57 7.27
C ILE A 57 8.65 11.09 7.21
N ARG A 58 8.94 11.80 8.29
CA ARG A 58 9.01 13.28 8.30
C ARG A 58 10.24 13.76 9.04
N GLN A 59 10.78 14.91 8.66
CA GLN A 59 11.96 15.48 9.32
C GLN A 59 11.64 16.05 10.72
N SER A 60 10.47 16.67 10.86
CA SER A 60 10.01 17.30 12.10
C SER A 60 8.48 17.37 12.13
N ALA A 61 7.91 17.81 13.26
CA ALA A 61 6.46 17.94 13.43
C ALA A 61 5.79 18.86 12.39
N ASP A 62 6.52 19.89 11.94
CA ASP A 62 6.03 20.89 10.98
C ASP A 62 6.23 20.49 9.51
N THR A 63 6.85 19.35 9.25
CA THR A 63 7.12 18.87 7.89
C THR A 63 6.07 17.85 7.46
N GLU A 64 5.47 18.07 6.28
CA GLU A 64 4.59 17.07 5.67
C GLU A 64 5.34 15.73 5.46
N PRO A 65 4.73 14.59 5.83
CA PRO A 65 5.40 13.30 5.72
C PRO A 65 5.53 12.84 4.27
N LEU A 66 6.57 12.06 4.00
CA LEU A 66 6.63 11.12 2.88
C LEU A 66 5.94 9.82 3.30
N ILE A 67 5.16 9.24 2.39
CA ILE A 67 4.34 8.06 2.64
C ILE A 67 4.67 6.99 1.59
N LEU A 68 5.07 5.82 2.07
CA LEU A 68 5.20 4.60 1.28
C LEU A 68 4.17 3.60 1.78
N ILE A 69 3.35 3.08 0.87
CA ILE A 69 2.51 1.91 1.09
C ILE A 69 3.15 0.73 0.36
N ASP A 70 3.41 -0.35 1.07
CA ASP A 70 3.75 -1.65 0.52
C ASP A 70 2.51 -2.56 0.59
N ALA A 71 2.13 -3.15 -0.53
CA ALA A 71 0.90 -3.92 -0.67
C ALA A 71 1.16 -5.31 -1.23
N ASP A 72 0.63 -6.34 -0.56
CA ASP A 72 0.65 -7.73 -1.00
C ASP A 72 -0.27 -7.99 -2.21
N LEU A 73 0.07 -7.37 -3.34
CA LEU A 73 -0.73 -7.26 -4.56
C LEU A 73 0.14 -7.50 -5.80
N GLY A 74 -0.51 -7.82 -6.92
CA GLY A 74 0.17 -8.25 -8.14
C GLY A 74 0.43 -7.12 -9.14
N TRP A 75 -0.61 -6.74 -9.86
CA TRP A 75 -0.48 -5.86 -11.03
C TRP A 75 -1.81 -5.18 -11.35
N TRP A 76 -1.72 -4.05 -12.05
CA TRP A 76 -2.87 -3.28 -12.56
C TRP A 76 -3.20 -3.71 -13.97
N ARG A 77 -4.46 -4.06 -14.23
CA ARG A 77 -4.92 -4.38 -15.61
C ARG A 77 -5.04 -3.16 -16.49
N SER A 78 -5.37 -1.99 -15.93
CA SER A 78 -5.48 -0.74 -16.67
C SER A 78 -4.80 0.42 -15.95
N LEU A 79 -4.21 1.32 -16.75
CA LEU A 79 -3.64 2.56 -16.23
C LEU A 79 -4.71 3.49 -15.64
N GLN A 80 -5.92 3.44 -16.20
CA GLN A 80 -7.05 4.23 -15.72
C GLN A 80 -7.46 3.85 -14.29
N LEU A 81 -7.53 2.54 -13.99
CA LEU A 81 -7.82 2.06 -12.64
C LEU A 81 -6.74 2.49 -11.65
N PHE A 82 -5.46 2.37 -12.03
CA PHE A 82 -4.36 2.87 -11.19
C PHE A 82 -4.51 4.38 -10.90
N HIS A 83 -4.84 5.18 -11.91
CA HIS A 83 -5.02 6.62 -11.76
C HIS A 83 -6.21 6.96 -10.87
N SER A 84 -7.38 6.35 -11.08
CA SER A 84 -8.57 6.60 -10.26
C SER A 84 -8.35 6.15 -8.81
N PHE A 85 -7.78 4.96 -8.60
CA PHE A 85 -7.43 4.43 -7.29
C PHE A 85 -6.51 5.38 -6.52
N ARG A 86 -5.38 5.78 -7.14
CA ARG A 86 -4.42 6.67 -6.50
C ARG A 86 -5.03 8.05 -6.22
N GLN A 87 -5.77 8.61 -7.18
CA GLN A 87 -6.36 9.94 -7.03
C GLN A 87 -7.33 9.98 -5.84
N ARG A 88 -8.15 8.94 -5.66
CA ARG A 88 -9.07 8.84 -4.52
C ARG A 88 -8.35 8.84 -3.17
N ILE A 89 -7.23 8.11 -3.06
CA ILE A 89 -6.43 8.12 -1.83
C ILE A 89 -5.85 9.52 -1.59
N LEU A 90 -5.26 10.14 -2.61
CA LEU A 90 -4.68 11.48 -2.49
C LEU A 90 -5.72 12.52 -2.05
N ASP A 91 -6.90 12.51 -2.66
CA ASP A 91 -7.97 13.46 -2.36
C ASP A 91 -8.52 13.27 -0.94
N GLN A 92 -8.80 12.03 -0.54
CA GLN A 92 -9.39 11.75 0.77
C GLN A 92 -8.40 11.86 1.93
N ALA A 93 -7.12 11.55 1.70
CA ALA A 93 -6.08 11.69 2.71
C ALA A 93 -5.43 13.09 2.69
N GLY A 94 -5.81 13.98 1.77
CA GLY A 94 -5.26 15.34 1.67
C GLY A 94 -3.77 15.37 1.31
N LEU A 95 -3.32 14.47 0.43
CA LEU A 95 -1.89 14.26 0.15
C LEU A 95 -1.46 14.87 -1.18
N GLN A 96 -0.24 15.39 -1.19
CA GLN A 96 0.43 15.75 -2.44
C GLN A 96 0.96 14.48 -3.14
N LYS A 97 0.69 14.37 -4.45
CA LYS A 97 1.12 13.23 -5.28
C LYS A 97 2.62 12.93 -5.16
N CYS A 98 3.48 13.94 -5.03
CA CYS A 98 4.93 13.78 -4.94
C CYS A 98 5.41 13.19 -3.61
N ARG A 99 4.55 13.11 -2.59
CA ARG A 99 4.87 12.57 -1.27
C ARG A 99 4.33 11.15 -1.05
N PHE A 100 3.65 10.58 -2.03
CA PHE A 100 2.93 9.33 -1.88
C PHE A 100 3.36 8.29 -2.92
N VAL A 101 3.79 7.13 -2.44
CA VAL A 101 4.07 5.95 -3.26
C VAL A 101 3.19 4.80 -2.78
N PHE A 102 2.48 4.17 -3.72
CA PHE A 102 1.76 2.91 -3.50
C PHE A 102 2.46 1.82 -4.31
N ALA A 103 3.25 0.99 -3.61
CA ALA A 103 4.04 -0.09 -4.18
C ALA A 103 3.30 -1.42 -4.08
N LEU A 104 3.53 -2.31 -5.06
CA LEU A 104 3.03 -3.68 -5.05
C LEU A 104 4.22 -4.62 -4.88
N THR A 105 4.08 -5.66 -4.06
CA THR A 105 5.09 -6.72 -3.94
C THR A 105 5.19 -7.61 -5.19
N HIS A 106 4.26 -7.43 -6.13
CA HIS A 106 4.13 -8.22 -7.35
C HIS A 106 3.81 -9.69 -7.08
N SER A 107 2.95 -9.95 -6.09
CA SER A 107 2.46 -11.29 -5.77
C SER A 107 1.54 -11.82 -6.86
N HIS A 108 1.75 -13.08 -7.28
CA HIS A 108 0.83 -13.80 -8.16
C HIS A 108 -0.25 -14.60 -7.40
N ALA A 109 -0.25 -14.54 -6.07
CA ALA A 109 -1.17 -15.28 -5.19
C ALA A 109 -2.25 -14.37 -4.59
N THR A 110 -2.86 -13.52 -5.43
CA THR A 110 -3.86 -12.51 -5.07
C THR A 110 -4.81 -12.26 -6.23
N ALA A 111 -5.92 -11.55 -6.05
CA ALA A 111 -6.74 -11.13 -7.18
C ALA A 111 -6.04 -10.00 -7.98
N PRO A 112 -6.14 -9.98 -9.33
CA PRO A 112 -5.60 -8.89 -10.12
C PRO A 112 -6.37 -7.58 -9.85
N LEU A 113 -5.69 -6.44 -9.95
CA LEU A 113 -6.32 -5.13 -9.81
C LEU A 113 -6.95 -4.75 -11.14
N MET A 114 -8.25 -5.03 -11.28
CA MET A 114 -9.01 -4.84 -12.50
C MET A 114 -10.46 -4.44 -12.22
N GLU A 115 -11.12 -3.90 -13.22
CA GLU A 115 -12.59 -3.80 -13.20
C GLU A 115 -13.20 -5.20 -13.39
N PRO A 116 -14.40 -5.45 -12.83
CA PRO A 116 -15.15 -6.68 -13.11
C PRO A 116 -15.34 -6.90 -14.62
N ASP A 117 -15.19 -8.15 -15.05
CA ASP A 117 -15.23 -8.54 -16.46
C ASP A 117 -16.16 -9.76 -16.59
N ALA A 118 -17.32 -9.55 -17.21
CA ALA A 118 -18.37 -10.57 -17.33
C ALA A 118 -17.94 -11.79 -18.19
N ALA A 119 -16.86 -11.68 -18.94
CA ALA A 119 -16.29 -12.81 -19.68
C ALA A 119 -15.43 -13.72 -18.79
N LEU A 120 -15.11 -13.29 -17.56
CA LEU A 120 -14.28 -14.01 -16.61
C LEU A 120 -15.11 -14.46 -15.40
N PRO A 121 -14.79 -15.63 -14.81
CA PRO A 121 -15.57 -16.15 -13.71
C PRO A 121 -15.32 -15.34 -12.43
N SER A 122 -16.39 -15.10 -11.66
CA SER A 122 -16.33 -14.59 -10.28
C SER A 122 -15.54 -13.29 -10.11
N THR A 123 -15.77 -12.32 -10.99
CA THR A 123 -15.13 -11.00 -10.94
C THR A 123 -15.94 -9.96 -10.17
N GLU A 124 -17.18 -10.27 -9.82
CA GLU A 124 -18.08 -9.39 -9.06
C GLU A 124 -17.48 -8.93 -7.70
N PRO A 125 -16.75 -9.77 -6.94
CA PRO A 125 -16.13 -9.35 -5.69
C PRO A 125 -14.96 -8.38 -5.84
N ILE A 126 -14.37 -8.24 -7.04
CA ILE A 126 -13.16 -7.43 -7.26
C ILE A 126 -13.40 -5.96 -6.94
N GLY A 127 -14.50 -5.38 -7.44
CA GLY A 127 -14.83 -3.98 -7.22
C GLY A 127 -14.90 -3.63 -5.72
N PRO A 128 -15.81 -4.26 -4.94
CA PRO A 128 -15.90 -4.05 -3.49
C PRO A 128 -14.59 -4.31 -2.73
N TRP A 129 -13.77 -5.25 -3.19
CA TRP A 129 -12.47 -5.52 -2.59
C TRP A 129 -11.46 -4.38 -2.85
N ILE A 130 -11.39 -3.85 -4.07
CA ILE A 130 -10.57 -2.67 -4.39
C ILE A 130 -11.02 -1.45 -3.58
N GLU A 131 -12.34 -1.25 -3.41
CA GLU A 131 -12.87 -0.21 -2.52
C GLU A 131 -12.37 -0.37 -1.08
N THR A 132 -12.36 -1.61 -0.59
CA THR A 132 -11.83 -1.94 0.74
C THR A 132 -10.34 -1.61 0.85
N ILE A 133 -9.55 -1.85 -0.20
CA ILE A 133 -8.13 -1.47 -0.24
C ILE A 133 -7.96 0.05 -0.16
N VAL A 134 -8.76 0.83 -0.91
CA VAL A 134 -8.71 2.30 -0.85
C VAL A 134 -8.98 2.80 0.56
N ILE A 135 -10.10 2.37 1.16
CA ILE A 135 -10.51 2.78 2.50
C ILE A 135 -9.44 2.41 3.53
N LYS A 136 -8.98 1.15 3.50
CA LYS A 136 -7.93 0.68 4.41
C LYS A 136 -6.62 1.41 4.23
N THR A 137 -6.27 1.83 3.01
CA THR A 137 -5.05 2.62 2.78
C THR A 137 -5.14 3.97 3.47
N ILE A 138 -6.27 4.67 3.36
CA ILE A 138 -6.49 5.97 3.99
C ILE A 138 -6.45 5.85 5.52
N ASP A 139 -7.16 4.86 6.07
CA ASP A 139 -7.15 4.57 7.51
C ASP A 139 -5.75 4.22 8.01
N LEU A 140 -4.99 3.45 7.22
CA LEU A 140 -3.65 3.02 7.58
C LEU A 140 -2.67 4.20 7.63
N ILE A 141 -2.79 5.15 6.70
CA ILE A 141 -1.99 6.38 6.69
C ILE A 141 -2.27 7.19 7.97
N ARG A 142 -3.54 7.32 8.36
CA ARG A 142 -3.93 8.00 9.61
C ARG A 142 -3.34 7.30 10.83
N GLN A 143 -3.48 5.97 10.92
CA GLN A 143 -2.96 5.18 12.04
C GLN A 143 -1.44 5.29 12.19
N ALA A 144 -0.70 5.24 11.08
CA ALA A 144 0.75 5.44 11.08
C ALA A 144 1.13 6.87 11.54
N GLY A 145 0.32 7.88 11.21
CA GLY A 145 0.51 9.26 11.68
C GLY A 145 0.21 9.46 13.17
N GLU A 146 -0.65 8.64 13.76
CA GLU A 146 -0.98 8.67 15.20
C GLU A 146 0.09 8.00 16.08
N THR A 147 1.00 7.23 15.48
CA THR A 147 1.99 6.38 16.19
C THR A 147 3.43 6.74 15.83
N LEU A 148 3.69 8.03 15.58
CA LEU A 148 5.02 8.53 15.22
C LEU A 148 6.03 8.35 16.37
N PHE A 149 7.24 7.92 16.04
CA PHE A 149 8.38 7.81 16.95
C PHE A 149 9.64 8.44 16.34
N ASP A 150 10.54 8.92 17.19
CA ASP A 150 11.80 9.52 16.77
C ASP A 150 12.83 8.42 16.41
N GLY A 151 13.66 8.66 15.39
CA GLY A 151 14.73 7.75 14.94
C GLY A 151 15.87 8.44 14.22
#